data_AF-A0A7Z9X054-F1
#
_entry.id   AF-A0A7Z9X054-F1
#
_cell.length_a   1.000
_cell.length_b   1.000
_cell.length_c   1.000
_cell.angle_alpha   90.00
_cell.angle_beta   90.00
_cell.angle_gamma   90.00
#
_symmetry.space_group_name_H-M   'P 1'
#
loop_
_entity.id
_entity.type
_entity.pdbx_description
1 polymer ?
#
loop_
_entity_poly.entity_id
_entity_poly.type
_entity_poly.pdbx_seq_one_letter_code
_entity_poly.pdbx_strand_id
1 'polypeptide(L)'
;MDSTGGPGSGNLSFNSGADQQSEEYRRTHGRSSLVFSPIYFDFDQAGINSEMAPVLSGNATYMKESPNTVIVIEGNCDERGTNEYNLALGERRAINAKEYMVN
;
A
#
# COMPACT_ATOMS: atom_id res chain seq x y z
N MET A 1 24.13 4.16 32.66
CA MET A 1 24.26 5.63 32.65
C MET A 1 24.90 5.95 31.30
N ASP A 2 24.34 6.65 30.33
CA ASP A 2 23.12 7.43 30.16
C ASP A 2 23.11 7.85 28.65
N SER A 3 21.92 7.82 28.03
CA SER A 3 21.38 8.58 26.88
C SER A 3 22.33 9.18 25.81
N THR A 4 22.10 8.99 24.50
CA THR A 4 21.12 9.68 23.63
C THR A 4 21.43 9.21 22.19
N GLY A 5 20.54 8.97 21.21
CA GLY A 5 19.26 9.58 20.87
C GLY A 5 19.34 10.04 19.41
N GLY A 6 18.66 9.34 18.49
CA GLY A 6 18.40 9.83 17.13
C GLY A 6 18.26 8.73 16.05
N PRO A 7 17.05 8.28 15.71
CA PRO A 7 16.83 7.60 14.43
C PRO A 7 16.99 8.63 13.32
N GLY A 8 18.00 8.42 12.46
CA GLY A 8 18.25 9.27 11.30
C GLY A 8 17.03 9.30 10.38
N SER A 9 16.40 10.46 10.30
CA SER A 9 15.34 10.78 9.34
C SER A 9 15.86 10.55 7.92
N GLY A 10 15.40 9.47 7.28
CA GLY A 10 15.61 9.24 5.86
C GLY A 10 14.91 10.32 5.06
N ASN A 11 15.69 11.16 4.38
CA ASN A 11 15.21 12.23 3.52
C ASN A 11 14.53 11.61 2.27
N LEU A 12 13.20 11.44 2.29
CA LEU A 12 12.42 10.93 1.16
C LEU A 12 12.16 12.08 0.18
N SER A 13 13.01 12.21 -0.83
CA SER A 13 12.86 13.20 -1.90
C SER A 13 11.61 12.92 -2.74
N PHE A 14 10.59 13.76 -2.58
CA PHE A 14 9.30 13.70 -3.29
C PHE A 14 9.50 14.18 -4.72
N ASN A 15 9.67 13.27 -5.68
CA ASN A 15 9.60 13.60 -7.09
C ASN A 15 8.29 13.08 -7.68
N SER A 16 7.45 14.02 -8.09
CA SER A 16 6.20 13.83 -8.83
C SER A 16 6.50 13.20 -10.20
N GLY A 17 6.73 11.89 -10.21
CA GLY A 17 7.10 11.12 -11.40
C GLY A 17 6.47 9.74 -11.36
N ALA A 18 5.13 9.69 -11.33
CA ALA A 18 4.37 8.43 -11.39
C ALA A 18 4.54 7.64 -12.72
N ASP A 19 5.38 8.12 -13.63
CA ASP A 19 5.49 7.61 -15.01
C ASP A 19 6.88 7.02 -15.37
N GLN A 20 7.88 7.10 -14.49
CA GLN A 20 9.27 6.70 -14.82
C GLN A 20 9.71 5.34 -14.25
N GLN A 21 8.79 4.45 -13.88
CA GLN A 21 9.16 3.11 -13.40
C GLN A 21 9.09 2.07 -14.52
N SER A 22 10.22 1.39 -14.74
CA SER A 22 10.36 0.30 -15.70
C SER A 22 9.25 -0.75 -15.52
N GLU A 23 8.80 -1.35 -16.64
CA GLU A 23 7.78 -2.42 -16.62
C GLU A 23 8.15 -3.58 -15.68
N GLU A 24 9.44 -3.79 -15.47
CA GLU A 24 9.99 -4.76 -14.54
C GLU A 24 9.64 -4.45 -13.08
N TYR A 25 9.75 -3.18 -12.64
CA TYR A 25 9.35 -2.78 -11.29
C TYR A 25 7.84 -2.95 -11.09
N ARG A 26 7.05 -2.58 -12.10
CA ARG A 26 5.58 -2.74 -12.10
C ARG A 26 5.13 -4.20 -12.07
N ARG A 27 5.93 -5.12 -12.65
CA ARG A 27 5.68 -6.57 -12.57
C ARG A 27 5.95 -7.13 -11.19
N THR A 28 7.04 -6.70 -10.55
CA THR A 28 7.44 -7.26 -9.25
C THR A 28 6.70 -6.63 -8.07
N HIS A 29 6.48 -5.31 -8.10
CA HIS A 29 5.90 -4.54 -6.98
C HIS A 29 4.45 -4.10 -7.26
N GLY A 30 3.86 -4.49 -8.40
CA GLY A 30 2.52 -4.05 -8.79
C GLY A 30 2.46 -2.58 -9.20
N ARG A 31 1.24 -2.07 -9.42
CA ARG A 31 1.00 -0.64 -9.71
C ARG A 31 0.96 0.18 -8.42
N SER A 32 2.01 0.13 -7.60
CA SER A 32 2.15 1.00 -6.43
C SER A 32 3.10 2.15 -6.72
N SER A 33 2.83 3.32 -6.14
CA SER A 33 3.76 4.46 -6.20
C SER A 33 5.01 4.15 -5.37
N LEU A 34 6.16 4.76 -5.68
CA LEU A 34 7.45 4.54 -4.98
C LEU A 34 7.37 4.67 -3.45
N VAL A 35 6.44 5.49 -2.97
CA VAL A 35 6.30 5.77 -1.54
C VAL A 35 5.37 4.78 -0.83
N PHE A 36 4.53 4.09 -1.59
CA PHE A 36 3.57 3.13 -1.06
C PHE A 36 3.99 1.71 -1.41
N SER A 37 4.08 0.88 -0.39
CA SER A 37 4.33 -0.54 -0.59
C SER A 37 3.03 -1.25 -0.96
N PRO A 38 3.06 -2.19 -1.94
CA PRO A 38 1.91 -3.00 -2.28
C PRO A 38 1.54 -3.91 -1.10
N ILE A 39 0.26 -4.23 -1.01
CA ILE A 39 -0.27 -5.13 0.01
C ILE A 39 -0.79 -6.37 -0.70
N TYR A 40 -0.45 -7.54 -0.17
CA TYR A 40 -0.89 -8.81 -0.73
C TYR A 40 -1.90 -9.47 0.20
N PHE A 41 -2.84 -10.17 -0.41
CA PHE A 41 -3.91 -10.88 0.28
C PHE A 41 -3.82 -12.36 -0.06
N ASP A 42 -4.19 -13.20 0.91
CA ASP A 42 -4.33 -14.63 0.67
C ASP A 42 -5.43 -14.94 -0.34
N PHE A 43 -5.38 -16.16 -0.88
CA PHE A 43 -6.34 -16.65 -1.86
C PHE A 43 -7.78 -16.58 -1.32
N ASP A 44 -8.66 -15.94 -2.09
CA ASP A 44 -10.07 -15.71 -1.75
C ASP A 44 -10.31 -14.92 -0.43
N GLN A 45 -9.27 -14.27 0.10
CA GLN A 45 -9.35 -13.47 1.32
C GLN A 45 -9.35 -11.97 1.00
N ALA A 46 -10.07 -11.22 1.83
CA ALA A 46 -10.02 -9.75 1.86
C ALA A 46 -9.45 -9.21 3.19
N GLY A 47 -9.13 -10.09 4.15
CA GLY A 47 -8.56 -9.69 5.43
C GLY A 47 -7.09 -9.27 5.30
N ILE A 48 -6.69 -8.24 6.05
CA ILE A 48 -5.28 -7.84 6.14
C ILE A 48 -4.54 -8.88 6.98
N ASN A 49 -3.54 -9.52 6.38
CA ASN A 49 -2.72 -10.49 7.08
C ASN A 49 -1.77 -9.79 8.07
N SER A 50 -1.42 -10.44 9.18
CA SER A 50 -0.56 -9.84 10.22
C SER A 50 0.83 -9.49 9.70
N GLU A 51 1.31 -10.19 8.67
CA GLU A 51 2.56 -9.89 7.99
C GLU A 51 2.49 -8.60 7.15
N MET A 52 1.30 -8.21 6.70
CA MET A 52 1.05 -6.99 5.92
C MET A 52 0.68 -5.78 6.81
N ALA A 53 0.28 -6.02 8.05
CA ALA A 53 0.03 -4.98 9.05
C ALA A 53 1.17 -3.93 9.17
N PRO A 54 2.46 -4.30 9.30
CA PRO A 54 3.54 -3.30 9.37
C PRO A 54 3.67 -2.47 8.08
N VAL A 55 3.38 -3.07 6.92
CA VAL A 55 3.41 -2.38 5.62
C VAL A 55 2.30 -1.33 5.55
N LEU A 56 1.07 -1.68 5.94
CA LEU A 56 -0.03 -0.72 6.02
C LEU A 56 0.26 0.39 7.04
N SER A 57 0.86 0.05 8.18
CA SER A 57 1.22 1.03 9.21
C SER A 57 2.23 2.06 8.69
N GLY A 58 3.23 1.62 7.91
CA GLY A 58 4.17 2.52 7.22
C GLY A 58 3.47 3.45 6.22
N ASN A 59 2.61 2.88 5.36
CA ASN A 59 1.82 3.65 4.41
C ASN A 59 0.91 4.68 5.13
N ALA A 60 0.28 4.29 6.25
CA ALA A 60 -0.60 5.16 7.04
C ALA A 60 0.16 6.30 7.71
N THR A 61 1.36 6.01 8.22
CA THR A 61 2.27 7.03 8.78
C THR A 61 2.61 8.08 7.73
N TYR A 62 2.96 7.65 6.52
CA TYR A 62 3.25 8.57 5.41
C TYR A 62 2.03 9.43 5.03
N MET A 63 0.82 8.86 5.04
CA MET A 63 -0.41 9.64 4.81
C MET A 63 -0.67 10.67 5.90
N LYS A 64 -0.38 10.36 7.17
CA LYS A 64 -0.51 11.29 8.30
C LYS A 64 0.48 12.45 8.17
N GLU A 65 1.69 12.19 7.70
CA GLU A 65 2.70 13.22 7.44
C GLU A 65 2.38 14.07 6.20
N SER A 66 1.58 13.53 5.27
CA SER A 66 1.24 14.18 4.00
C SER A 66 -0.28 14.39 3.84
N PRO A 67 -0.93 15.25 4.65
CA PRO A 67 -2.40 15.39 4.67
C PRO A 67 -3.01 15.94 3.38
N ASN A 68 -2.21 16.55 2.50
CA ASN A 68 -2.66 17.03 1.18
C ASN A 68 -2.55 15.95 0.08
N THR A 69 -2.07 14.75 0.40
CA THR A 69 -1.89 13.67 -0.58
C THR A 69 -3.17 12.87 -0.72
N VAL A 70 -3.71 12.84 -1.94
CA VAL A 70 -4.80 11.95 -2.32
C VAL A 70 -4.21 10.69 -2.92
N ILE A 71 -4.58 9.53 -2.41
CA ILE A 71 -4.21 8.23 -2.97
C ILE A 71 -5.44 7.49 -3.45
N VAL A 72 -5.25 6.64 -4.46
CA VAL A 72 -6.26 5.70 -4.94
C VAL A 72 -5.77 4.30 -4.59
N ILE A 73 -6.64 3.50 -3.97
CA ILE A 73 -6.35 2.11 -3.62
C ILE A 73 -7.12 1.24 -4.61
N GLU A 74 -6.39 0.51 -5.46
CA GLU A 74 -6.96 -0.41 -6.43
C GLU A 74 -6.75 -1.86 -5.98
N GLY A 75 -7.83 -2.62 -5.86
CA GLY A 75 -7.78 -4.06 -5.58
C GLY A 75 -7.76 -4.86 -6.87
N ASN A 76 -6.66 -5.56 -7.14
CA ASN A 76 -6.57 -6.50 -8.25
C ASN A 76 -6.84 -7.92 -7.77
N CYS A 77 -7.58 -8.70 -8.57
CA CYS A 77 -7.77 -10.13 -8.38
C CYS A 77 -7.34 -10.87 -9.65
N ASP A 78 -6.90 -12.11 -9.49
CA ASP A 78 -6.53 -12.97 -10.61
C ASP A 78 -7.73 -13.27 -11.51
N GLU A 79 -7.47 -13.69 -12.75
CA GLU A 79 -8.47 -14.08 -13.76
C GLU A 79 -9.33 -15.30 -13.39
N ARG A 80 -9.12 -15.88 -12.19
CA ARG A 80 -9.87 -17.03 -11.69
C ARG A 80 -11.19 -16.57 -11.08
N GLY A 81 -12.25 -16.51 -11.88
CA GLY A 81 -13.61 -16.19 -11.42
C GLY A 81 -14.42 -15.39 -12.43
N THR A 82 -15.62 -14.95 -12.06
CA THR A 82 -16.37 -13.96 -12.83
C THR A 82 -15.83 -12.56 -12.55
N ASN A 83 -15.88 -11.68 -13.55
CA ASN A 83 -15.41 -10.29 -13.39
C ASN A 83 -16.11 -9.58 -12.23
N GLU A 84 -17.39 -9.85 -12.02
CA GLU A 84 -18.20 -9.24 -10.97
C GLU A 84 -17.76 -9.70 -9.57
N TYR A 85 -17.39 -10.98 -9.41
CA TYR A 85 -16.88 -11.50 -8.14
C TYR A 85 -15.52 -10.89 -7.81
N ASN A 86 -14.62 -10.86 -8.79
CA ASN A 86 -13.29 -10.29 -8.66
C ASN A 86 -13.32 -8.78 -8.38
N LEU A 87 -14.28 -8.06 -8.99
CA LEU A 87 -14.52 -6.65 -8.72
C LEU A 87 -14.97 -6.43 -7.27
N ALA A 88 -15.97 -7.20 -6.80
CA ALA A 88 -16.47 -7.10 -5.43
C ALA A 88 -15.42 -7.52 -4.39
N LEU A 89 -14.53 -8.46 -4.73
CA LEU A 89 -13.42 -8.88 -3.86
C LEU A 89 -12.32 -7.83 -3.82
N GLY A 90 -11.95 -7.27 -4.97
CA GLY A 90 -10.98 -6.16 -5.08
C GLY A 90 -11.44 -4.91 -4.33
N GLU A 91 -12.72 -4.55 -4.46
CA GLU A 91 -13.31 -3.44 -3.72
C GLU A 91 -13.23 -3.66 -2.21
N ARG A 92 -13.62 -4.85 -1.73
CA ARG A 92 -13.52 -5.22 -0.30
C ARG A 92 -12.09 -5.13 0.22
N ARG A 93 -11.10 -5.58 -0.55
CA ARG A 93 -9.67 -5.47 -0.21
C ARG A 93 -9.23 -4.01 -0.07
N ALA A 94 -9.64 -3.16 -1.00
CA ALA A 94 -9.32 -1.73 -0.97
C ALA A 94 -9.97 -1.03 0.23
N ILE A 95 -11.23 -1.34 0.54
CA ILE A 95 -11.95 -0.80 1.70
C ILE A 95 -11.27 -1.22 3.00
N ASN A 96 -10.97 -2.51 3.18
CA ASN A 96 -10.32 -3.01 4.40
C ASN A 96 -8.95 -2.36 4.61
N ALA A 97 -8.18 -2.17 3.54
CA ALA A 97 -6.89 -1.49 3.62
C ALA A 97 -7.04 -0.03 4.03
N LYS A 98 -7.99 0.68 3.43
CA LYS A 98 -8.33 2.06 3.81
C LYS A 98 -8.73 2.15 5.28
N GLU A 99 -9.66 1.32 5.73
CA GLU A 99 -10.14 1.33 7.12
C GLU A 99 -9.00 1.08 8.10
N TYR A 100 -8.09 0.16 7.80
CA TYR A 100 -6.92 -0.11 8.62
C TYR A 100 -5.95 1.08 8.71
N MET A 101 -5.86 1.91 7.67
CA MET A 101 -5.00 3.10 7.69
C MET A 101 -5.64 4.31 8.41
N VAL A 102 -6.97 4.33 8.50
CA VAL A 102 -7.74 5.43 9.10
C VAL A 102 -7.99 5.21 10.60
N ASN A 103 -8.14 3.95 11.04
CA ASN A 103 -8.26 3.58 12.46
C ASN A 103 -6.91 3.67 13.20
#